data_AF-A0A3D0Z8J2-F1
#
_entry.id   AF-A0A3D0Z8J2-F1
#
_cell.length_a   1.000
_cell.length_b   1.000
_cell.length_c   1.000
_cell.angle_alpha   90.00
_cell.angle_beta   90.00
_cell.angle_gamma   90.00
#
_symmetry.space_group_name_H-M   'P 1'
#
loop_
_entity.id
_entity.type
_entity.pdbx_description
1 polymer ?
#
loop_
_entity_poly.entity_id
_entity_poly.type
_entity_poly.pdbx_seq_one_letter_code
_entity_poly.pdbx_strand_id
1 'polypeptide(L)'
;MKRGYIVFLSAVALLLGSCSRLGWGILLWSTEEPPIPSGTLLPVYIRSNIDQVWVVGIPEEFRDGKGGIDKMEIPLSQFELVGSKGKAQKRAEDFAAYARLYAENLQDGLPIRDNPDNGARRVYRLRMSEIVKVLAVAEGSPPISATGEPLPGEWYQVLTEDGSEGYCFSYRLKLFEHSGGTLAALPAIPADDEPAVDPDLDMLLSKVWSPESYAAMVNNQRLDLGELSRRWRFDPGQDTGIAHIYLPGLDKTFAHNGIHADGTRTWRFEGSNIRMKLRSDAMLAVQFPDNSGVTRTLLFVSLPTSVDDLILQETSRRESLFRTIYAQGPAFTSNNYGTIVFAANGGFTWTGFSLLVPHIIESSARGNGTVSMDLFLAPALANRYNGAFSLRFAGGGSPARFMYALDSQGFRLEFVPESSLDGVTISRRANSPTVLYFFKDVNPIVSPES
;
A
#
# COMPACT_ATOMS: atom_id res chain seq x y z
N MET A 1 -35.78 -91.47 30.68
CA MET A 1 -34.89 -92.15 29.70
C MET A 1 -35.47 -91.95 28.30
N LYS A 2 -34.61 -91.63 27.32
CA LYS A 2 -34.84 -91.46 25.87
C LYS A 2 -35.14 -90.03 25.33
N ARG A 3 -34.10 -89.56 24.63
CA ARG A 3 -33.94 -88.58 23.53
C ARG A 3 -35.17 -88.12 22.75
N GLY A 4 -35.12 -86.85 22.29
CA GLY A 4 -35.80 -86.37 21.08
C GLY A 4 -35.44 -84.91 20.77
N TYR A 5 -34.70 -84.69 19.67
CA TYR A 5 -34.29 -83.39 19.13
C TYR A 5 -35.48 -82.50 18.76
N ILE A 6 -35.41 -81.21 19.08
CA ILE A 6 -36.19 -80.16 18.39
C ILE A 6 -35.23 -79.05 17.94
N VAL A 7 -35.36 -78.79 16.65
CA VAL A 7 -34.76 -77.74 15.82
C VAL A 7 -34.90 -76.36 16.45
N PHE A 8 -33.83 -75.57 16.49
CA PHE A 8 -33.95 -74.11 16.50
C PHE A 8 -33.17 -73.51 15.34
N LEU A 9 -33.96 -72.98 14.42
CA LEU A 9 -33.63 -72.18 13.25
C LEU A 9 -32.88 -70.90 13.67
N SER A 10 -31.88 -70.56 12.87
CA SER A 10 -31.69 -69.23 12.28
C SER A 10 -31.69 -67.99 13.21
N ALA A 11 -30.48 -67.56 13.59
CA ALA A 11 -30.20 -66.15 13.88
C ALA A 11 -28.78 -65.79 13.39
N VAL A 12 -28.53 -65.97 12.09
CA VAL A 12 -27.39 -65.39 11.37
C VAL A 12 -27.98 -64.41 10.35
N ALA A 13 -28.35 -63.22 10.83
CA ALA A 13 -28.70 -62.07 9.99
C ALA A 13 -28.73 -60.82 10.88
N LEU A 14 -27.59 -60.18 11.11
CA LEU A 14 -27.46 -58.78 11.54
C LEU A 14 -25.97 -58.39 11.61
N LEU A 15 -25.26 -58.57 10.49
CA LEU A 15 -23.96 -57.94 10.23
C LEU A 15 -23.93 -57.41 8.79
N LEU A 16 -24.85 -56.51 8.47
CA LEU A 16 -24.67 -55.58 7.36
C LEU A 16 -24.14 -54.27 7.96
N GLY A 17 -22.81 -54.16 8.01
CA GLY A 17 -22.13 -52.90 8.28
C GLY A 17 -22.46 -51.92 7.16
N SER A 18 -23.50 -51.12 7.36
CA SER A 18 -23.80 -49.96 6.54
C SER A 18 -22.56 -49.07 6.50
N CYS A 19 -21.96 -48.91 5.34
CA CYS A 19 -20.94 -47.89 5.07
C CYS A 19 -21.59 -46.53 5.40
N SER A 20 -21.34 -46.01 6.59
CA SER A 20 -22.04 -44.84 7.12
C SER A 20 -21.53 -43.59 6.41
N ARG A 21 -22.47 -42.79 5.88
CA ARG A 21 -22.18 -41.48 5.29
C ARG A 21 -21.66 -40.53 6.37
N LEU A 22 -20.54 -39.85 6.11
CA LEU A 22 -19.93 -38.87 7.01
C LEU A 22 -20.73 -37.57 7.07
N GLY A 23 -21.33 -37.15 5.96
CA GLY A 23 -22.12 -35.93 5.91
C GLY A 23 -22.47 -35.49 4.50
N TRP A 24 -22.66 -34.18 4.36
CA TRP A 24 -22.89 -33.47 3.11
C TRP A 24 -21.97 -32.28 3.03
N GLY A 25 -21.62 -31.90 1.81
CA GLY A 25 -20.86 -30.71 1.52
C GLY A 25 -21.13 -30.20 0.13
N ILE A 26 -20.45 -29.13 -0.24
CA ILE A 26 -20.62 -28.46 -1.52
C ILE A 26 -19.34 -28.55 -2.34
N LEU A 27 -19.50 -28.78 -3.64
CA LEU A 27 -18.41 -28.72 -4.59
C LEU A 27 -18.03 -27.25 -4.84
N LEU A 28 -16.77 -26.89 -4.60
CA LEU A 28 -16.27 -25.53 -4.85
C LEU A 28 -15.71 -25.38 -6.27
N TRP A 29 -15.15 -26.45 -6.83
CA TRP A 29 -14.56 -26.47 -8.16
C TRP A 29 -15.26 -27.50 -9.06
N SER A 30 -15.71 -27.09 -10.25
CA SER A 30 -16.43 -27.96 -11.17
C SER A 30 -15.54 -29.10 -11.68
N THR A 31 -16.13 -30.28 -11.88
CA THR A 31 -15.42 -31.47 -12.37
C THR A 31 -15.60 -31.63 -13.88
N GLU A 32 -14.69 -32.39 -14.51
CA GLU A 32 -14.76 -32.68 -15.94
C GLU A 32 -15.48 -34.00 -16.23
N GLU A 33 -15.11 -35.06 -15.51
CA GLU A 33 -15.62 -36.41 -15.72
C GLU A 33 -16.06 -37.04 -14.38
N PRO A 34 -17.38 -37.12 -14.09
CA PRO A 34 -18.48 -36.50 -14.84
C PRO A 34 -18.49 -34.95 -14.70
N PRO A 35 -19.16 -34.22 -15.61
CA PRO A 35 -19.21 -32.76 -15.57
C PRO A 35 -20.18 -32.26 -14.50
N ILE A 36 -19.71 -32.09 -13.27
CA ILE A 36 -20.52 -31.60 -12.14
C ILE A 36 -20.19 -30.13 -11.91
N PRO A 37 -21.17 -29.21 -11.97
CA PRO A 37 -20.94 -27.80 -11.71
C PRO A 37 -20.62 -27.53 -10.23
N SER A 38 -19.76 -26.55 -9.99
CA SER A 38 -19.58 -25.98 -8.65
C SER A 38 -20.90 -25.45 -8.06
N GLY A 39 -21.01 -25.51 -6.74
CA GLY A 39 -22.24 -25.33 -5.97
C GLY A 39 -23.09 -26.59 -5.80
N THR A 40 -22.73 -27.69 -6.48
CA THR A 40 -23.49 -28.96 -6.35
C THR A 40 -23.32 -29.57 -4.96
N LEU A 41 -24.43 -30.02 -4.39
CA LEU A 41 -24.50 -30.64 -3.08
C LEU A 41 -24.20 -32.15 -3.17
N LEU A 42 -23.11 -32.61 -2.54
CA LEU A 42 -22.68 -34.01 -2.64
C LEU A 42 -22.66 -34.72 -1.26
N PRO A 43 -23.12 -35.97 -1.17
CA PRO A 43 -22.98 -36.79 0.03
C PRO A 43 -21.54 -37.28 0.17
N VAL A 44 -20.99 -37.22 1.38
CA VAL A 44 -19.59 -37.56 1.68
C VAL A 44 -19.51 -38.91 2.40
N TYR A 45 -18.69 -39.81 1.90
CA TYR A 45 -18.51 -41.15 2.48
C TYR A 45 -17.17 -41.32 3.18
N ILE A 46 -16.09 -40.77 2.60
CA ILE A 46 -14.72 -40.97 3.10
C ILE A 46 -13.94 -39.67 2.98
N ARG A 47 -13.06 -39.43 3.95
CA ARG A 47 -11.97 -38.46 3.87
C ARG A 47 -10.65 -39.23 3.87
N SER A 48 -9.86 -39.14 2.80
CA SER A 48 -8.49 -39.63 2.80
C SER A 48 -7.54 -38.46 3.06
N ASN A 49 -6.88 -38.47 4.22
CA ASN A 49 -5.78 -37.53 4.50
C ASN A 49 -4.44 -38.01 3.90
N ILE A 50 -4.37 -39.25 3.41
CA ILE A 50 -3.18 -39.77 2.75
C ILE A 50 -3.19 -39.30 1.29
N ASP A 51 -4.30 -39.56 0.59
CA ASP A 51 -4.45 -39.23 -0.83
C ASP A 51 -4.97 -37.79 -1.04
N GLN A 52 -5.26 -37.05 0.04
CA GLN A 52 -5.77 -35.68 0.01
C GLN A 52 -7.06 -35.52 -0.82
N VAL A 53 -8.00 -36.46 -0.67
CA VAL A 53 -9.31 -36.46 -1.35
C VAL A 53 -10.50 -36.77 -0.44
N TRP A 54 -11.67 -36.34 -0.88
CA TRP A 54 -12.99 -36.79 -0.43
C TRP A 54 -13.55 -37.83 -1.40
N VAL A 55 -14.12 -38.91 -0.88
CA VAL A 55 -14.97 -39.81 -1.68
C VAL A 55 -16.42 -39.38 -1.51
N VAL A 56 -17.01 -38.88 -2.59
CA VAL A 56 -18.36 -38.32 -2.62
C VAL A 56 -19.26 -39.10 -3.58
N GLY A 57 -20.57 -39.09 -3.34
CA GLY A 57 -21.53 -39.71 -4.25
C GLY A 57 -21.86 -38.83 -5.43
N ILE A 58 -21.88 -39.41 -6.63
CA ILE A 58 -22.27 -38.72 -7.87
C ILE A 58 -23.81 -38.62 -7.89
N PRO A 59 -24.42 -37.43 -8.03
CA PRO A 59 -25.87 -37.28 -8.19
C PRO A 59 -26.39 -37.98 -9.45
N GLU A 60 -27.61 -38.49 -9.42
CA GLU A 60 -28.17 -39.34 -10.47
C GLU A 60 -28.18 -38.65 -11.85
N GLU A 61 -28.46 -37.35 -11.86
CA GLU A 61 -28.47 -36.50 -13.05
C GLU A 61 -27.10 -36.35 -13.75
N PHE A 62 -26.00 -36.66 -13.06
CA PHE A 62 -24.64 -36.60 -13.60
C PHE A 62 -24.02 -37.99 -13.82
N ARG A 63 -24.79 -39.08 -13.61
CA ARG A 63 -24.30 -40.44 -13.84
C ARG A 63 -24.41 -40.80 -15.32
N ASP A 64 -23.37 -41.43 -15.84
CA ASP A 64 -23.44 -42.12 -17.13
C ASP A 64 -24.30 -43.38 -16.93
N GLY A 65 -25.53 -43.38 -17.45
CA GLY A 65 -26.67 -44.24 -17.07
C GLY A 65 -26.55 -45.76 -17.30
N LYS A 66 -25.36 -46.36 -17.18
CA LYS A 66 -25.07 -47.78 -17.39
C LYS A 66 -24.31 -48.41 -16.21
N GLY A 67 -24.95 -48.52 -15.04
CA GLY A 67 -24.36 -49.21 -13.89
C GLY A 67 -22.96 -48.73 -13.49
N GLY A 68 -22.66 -47.46 -13.82
CA GLY A 68 -21.36 -46.84 -13.65
C GLY A 68 -21.02 -46.60 -12.19
N ILE A 69 -19.77 -46.16 -11.99
CA ILE A 69 -19.25 -45.75 -10.70
C ILE A 69 -20.19 -44.70 -10.09
N ASP A 70 -20.67 -44.91 -8.86
CA ASP A 70 -21.62 -44.04 -8.16
C ASP A 70 -20.94 -43.04 -7.21
N LYS A 71 -19.60 -43.09 -7.13
CA LYS A 71 -18.76 -42.26 -6.27
C LYS A 71 -17.51 -41.78 -6.99
N MET A 72 -17.06 -40.59 -6.69
CA MET A 72 -15.81 -40.06 -7.22
C MET A 72 -14.93 -39.50 -6.12
N GLU A 73 -13.66 -39.33 -6.44
CA GLU A 73 -12.70 -38.62 -5.60
C GLU A 73 -12.66 -37.14 -5.99
N ILE A 74 -12.69 -36.26 -4.99
CA ILE A 74 -12.55 -34.81 -5.15
C ILE A 74 -11.41 -34.35 -4.24
N PRO A 75 -10.46 -33.52 -4.72
CA PRO A 75 -9.42 -32.96 -3.87
C PRO A 75 -9.98 -32.29 -2.61
N LEU A 76 -9.29 -32.40 -1.46
CA LEU A 76 -9.78 -31.82 -0.21
C LEU A 76 -10.04 -30.30 -0.32
N SER A 77 -9.23 -29.59 -1.09
CA SER A 77 -9.31 -28.14 -1.32
C SER A 77 -10.50 -27.71 -2.18
N GLN A 78 -11.00 -28.59 -3.05
CA GLN A 78 -12.06 -28.29 -4.01
C GLN A 78 -13.47 -28.59 -3.47
N PHE A 79 -13.58 -28.97 -2.19
CA PHE A 79 -14.84 -29.38 -1.58
C PHE A 79 -14.94 -28.94 -0.11
N GLU A 80 -16.08 -28.32 0.23
CA GLU A 80 -16.37 -27.87 1.60
C GLU A 80 -17.31 -28.85 2.30
N LEU A 81 -16.82 -29.56 3.32
CA LEU A 81 -17.67 -30.39 4.18
C LEU A 81 -18.45 -29.51 5.17
N VAL A 82 -19.78 -29.57 5.11
CA VAL A 82 -20.68 -28.75 5.95
C VAL A 82 -21.33 -29.56 7.08
N GLY A 83 -21.52 -30.87 6.88
CA GLY A 83 -22.07 -31.80 7.86
C GLY A 83 -23.48 -32.28 7.50
N SER A 84 -24.54 -31.59 7.93
CA SER A 84 -25.91 -32.03 7.65
C SER A 84 -26.42 -31.53 6.30
N LYS A 85 -27.36 -32.29 5.69
CA LYS A 85 -27.93 -31.93 4.37
C LYS A 85 -28.55 -30.53 4.36
N GLY A 86 -29.31 -30.19 5.40
CA GLY A 86 -29.99 -28.88 5.49
C GLY A 86 -29.01 -27.72 5.63
N LYS A 87 -27.91 -27.88 6.39
CA LYS A 87 -26.86 -26.86 6.47
C LYS A 87 -26.13 -26.70 5.14
N ALA A 88 -25.84 -27.81 4.48
CA ALA A 88 -25.16 -27.82 3.21
C ALA A 88 -26.02 -27.20 2.08
N GLN A 89 -27.34 -27.40 2.12
CA GLN A 89 -28.28 -26.71 1.22
C GLN A 89 -28.26 -25.20 1.44
N LYS A 90 -28.34 -24.74 2.70
CA LYS A 90 -28.22 -23.31 3.02
C LYS A 90 -26.88 -22.74 2.54
N ARG A 91 -25.78 -23.46 2.76
CA ARG A 91 -24.45 -23.05 2.28
C ARG A 91 -24.38 -22.95 0.76
N ALA A 92 -25.04 -23.85 0.03
CA ALA A 92 -25.15 -23.79 -1.42
C ALA A 92 -25.98 -22.58 -1.90
N GLU A 93 -27.06 -22.24 -1.19
CA GLU A 93 -27.86 -21.03 -1.44
C GLU A 93 -27.01 -19.76 -1.22
N ASP A 94 -26.25 -19.69 -0.13
CA ASP A 94 -25.34 -18.58 0.16
C ASP A 94 -24.22 -18.47 -0.89
N PHE A 95 -23.78 -19.59 -1.47
CA PHE A 95 -22.75 -19.64 -2.51
C PHE A 95 -23.28 -19.37 -3.93
N ALA A 96 -24.59 -19.37 -4.14
CA ALA A 96 -25.19 -19.48 -5.47
C ALA A 96 -24.73 -18.38 -6.44
N ALA A 97 -24.49 -17.16 -5.94
CA ALA A 97 -24.00 -16.03 -6.74
C ALA A 97 -22.57 -16.25 -7.29
N TYR A 98 -21.78 -17.10 -6.65
CA TYR A 98 -20.39 -17.37 -7.00
C TYR A 98 -20.19 -18.80 -7.53
N ALA A 99 -21.18 -19.68 -7.37
CA ALA A 99 -21.10 -21.10 -7.72
C ALA A 99 -20.62 -21.35 -9.16
N ARG A 100 -20.97 -20.48 -10.10
CA ARG A 100 -20.53 -20.58 -11.49
C ARG A 100 -19.47 -19.56 -11.88
N LEU A 101 -19.11 -18.64 -10.98
CA LEU A 101 -18.15 -17.58 -11.26
C LEU A 101 -16.71 -18.07 -11.16
N TYR A 102 -15.92 -17.79 -12.18
CA TYR A 102 -14.49 -18.03 -12.28
C TYR A 102 -13.81 -16.75 -12.80
N ALA A 103 -12.50 -16.69 -12.68
CA ALA A 103 -11.70 -15.60 -13.20
C ALA A 103 -10.47 -16.14 -13.93
N GLU A 104 -10.18 -15.55 -15.09
CA GLU A 104 -8.92 -15.74 -15.82
C GLU A 104 -7.99 -14.56 -15.49
N ASN A 105 -6.77 -14.87 -15.05
CA ASN A 105 -5.76 -13.85 -14.77
C ASN A 105 -5.16 -13.27 -16.06
N LEU A 106 -5.15 -11.94 -16.19
CA LEU A 106 -4.62 -11.22 -17.35
C LEU A 106 -3.20 -10.66 -17.15
N GLN A 107 -2.50 -11.09 -16.10
CA GLN A 107 -1.13 -10.63 -15.83
C GLN A 107 -0.27 -11.71 -15.18
N ASP A 108 0.92 -11.95 -15.70
CA ASP A 108 1.88 -12.78 -14.98
C ASP A 108 2.30 -12.12 -13.65
N GLY A 109 2.22 -12.91 -12.59
CA GLY A 109 2.65 -12.51 -11.26
C GLY A 109 1.61 -11.80 -10.42
N LEU A 110 0.32 -11.86 -10.79
CA LEU A 110 -0.75 -11.25 -10.00
C LEU A 110 -0.83 -11.90 -8.60
N PRO A 111 -0.74 -11.14 -7.50
CA PRO A 111 -0.71 -11.69 -6.15
C PRO A 111 -2.09 -12.13 -5.62
N ILE A 112 -2.12 -13.30 -4.98
CA ILE A 112 -3.16 -13.67 -4.00
C ILE A 112 -2.57 -13.41 -2.61
N ARG A 113 -3.32 -12.74 -1.74
CA ARG A 113 -2.90 -12.32 -0.40
C ARG A 113 -3.69 -12.99 0.71
N ASP A 114 -3.16 -13.01 1.92
CA ASP A 114 -3.85 -13.58 3.09
C ASP A 114 -5.01 -12.71 3.60
N ASN A 115 -5.06 -11.43 3.23
CA ASN A 115 -6.13 -10.49 3.54
C ASN A 115 -6.40 -9.55 2.35
N PRO A 116 -7.60 -8.95 2.23
CA PRO A 116 -7.98 -8.06 1.13
C PRO A 116 -7.39 -6.65 1.30
N ASP A 117 -6.06 -6.57 1.35
CA ASP A 117 -5.29 -5.33 1.45
C ASP A 117 -4.02 -5.44 0.60
N ASN A 118 -3.63 -4.37 -0.09
CA ASN A 118 -2.47 -4.39 -0.99
C ASN A 118 -1.15 -4.69 -0.25
N GLY A 119 -1.01 -4.27 1.01
CA GLY A 119 0.16 -4.53 1.84
C GLY A 119 0.15 -5.90 2.54
N ALA A 120 -0.92 -6.67 2.40
CA ALA A 120 -1.03 -7.98 3.03
C ALA A 120 -0.05 -9.00 2.45
N ARG A 121 0.25 -10.04 3.23
CA ARG A 121 1.24 -11.05 2.83
C ARG A 121 0.72 -11.80 1.62
N ARG A 122 1.56 -11.88 0.58
CA ARG A 122 1.28 -12.74 -0.57
C ARG A 122 1.38 -14.23 -0.18
N VAL A 123 0.37 -15.01 -0.55
CA VAL A 123 0.31 -16.46 -0.32
C VAL A 123 0.42 -17.25 -1.61
N TYR A 124 0.09 -16.64 -2.76
CA TYR A 124 0.23 -17.26 -4.08
C TYR A 124 0.55 -16.22 -5.15
N ARG A 125 1.18 -16.65 -6.25
CA ARG A 125 1.50 -15.82 -7.43
C ARG A 125 0.85 -16.44 -8.65
N LEU A 126 -0.20 -15.80 -9.17
CA LEU A 126 -0.91 -16.28 -10.34
C LEU A 126 -0.09 -16.10 -11.61
N ARG A 127 -0.14 -17.10 -12.48
CA ARG A 127 0.44 -17.08 -13.82
C ARG A 127 -0.52 -16.42 -14.79
N MET A 128 0.02 -15.86 -15.88
CA MET A 128 -0.81 -15.36 -16.98
C MET A 128 -1.78 -16.45 -17.47
N SER A 129 -3.04 -16.10 -17.69
CA SER A 129 -4.15 -16.99 -18.09
C SER A 129 -4.51 -18.08 -17.08
N GLU A 130 -3.94 -18.07 -15.87
CA GLU A 130 -4.35 -19.00 -14.82
C GLU A 130 -5.80 -18.75 -14.41
N ILE A 131 -6.57 -19.82 -14.25
CA ILE A 131 -7.97 -19.78 -13.87
C ILE A 131 -8.07 -19.97 -12.36
N VAL A 132 -8.85 -19.12 -11.71
CA VAL A 132 -9.21 -19.26 -10.29
C VAL A 132 -10.72 -19.34 -10.13
N LYS A 133 -11.15 -20.04 -9.09
CA LYS A 133 -12.52 -20.07 -8.64
C LYS A 133 -12.79 -18.86 -7.74
N VAL A 134 -13.85 -18.11 -8.03
CA VAL A 134 -14.31 -17.03 -7.14
C VAL A 134 -15.20 -17.63 -6.05
N LEU A 135 -14.88 -17.36 -4.79
CA LEU A 135 -15.60 -17.88 -3.62
C LEU A 135 -16.58 -16.86 -3.03
N ALA A 136 -16.17 -15.60 -2.94
CA ALA A 136 -16.96 -14.48 -2.43
C ALA A 136 -16.34 -13.13 -2.79
N VAL A 137 -17.14 -12.06 -2.72
CA VAL A 137 -16.63 -10.67 -2.60
C VAL A 137 -16.17 -10.44 -1.16
N ALA A 138 -15.07 -9.71 -0.98
CA ALA A 138 -14.54 -9.31 0.32
C ALA A 138 -14.49 -7.77 0.45
N GLU A 139 -14.73 -7.27 1.66
CA GLU A 139 -14.47 -5.86 1.98
C GLU A 139 -12.98 -5.65 2.23
N GLY A 140 -12.39 -4.62 1.64
CA GLY A 140 -10.96 -4.36 1.75
C GLY A 140 -10.53 -3.01 1.18
N SER A 141 -9.29 -2.63 1.46
CA SER A 141 -8.70 -1.39 0.94
C SER A 141 -8.35 -1.57 -0.54
N PRO A 142 -8.93 -0.79 -1.48
CA PRO A 142 -8.54 -0.90 -2.88
C PRO A 142 -7.07 -0.51 -3.04
N PRO A 143 -6.31 -1.15 -3.94
CA PRO A 143 -4.98 -0.68 -4.26
C PRO A 143 -5.04 0.76 -4.81
N ILE A 144 -4.06 1.57 -4.44
CA ILE A 144 -4.00 2.99 -4.78
C ILE A 144 -3.00 3.19 -5.91
N SER A 145 -3.42 3.79 -7.01
CA SER A 145 -2.54 4.18 -8.13
C SER A 145 -1.43 5.12 -7.64
N ALA A 146 -0.34 5.29 -8.41
CA ALA A 146 0.71 6.22 -8.00
C ALA A 146 0.24 7.69 -7.97
N THR A 147 -0.87 8.01 -8.64
CA THR A 147 -1.52 9.32 -8.52
C THR A 147 -2.30 9.49 -7.22
N GLY A 148 -2.51 8.46 -6.41
CA GLY A 148 -3.25 8.53 -5.15
C GLY A 148 -4.75 8.22 -5.28
N GLU A 149 -5.22 7.86 -6.47
CA GLU A 149 -6.62 7.45 -6.69
C GLU A 149 -6.78 5.93 -6.51
N PRO A 150 -7.88 5.46 -5.87
CA PRO A 150 -8.22 4.05 -5.80
C PRO A 150 -8.40 3.43 -7.19
N LEU A 151 -7.86 2.22 -7.38
CA LEU A 151 -8.13 1.45 -8.60
C LEU A 151 -9.59 0.96 -8.62
N PRO A 152 -10.22 0.88 -9.81
CA PRO A 152 -11.53 0.27 -9.94
C PRO A 152 -11.44 -1.24 -9.74
N GLY A 153 -12.41 -1.84 -9.06
CA GLY A 153 -12.48 -3.29 -8.85
C GLY A 153 -12.92 -3.65 -7.45
N GLU A 154 -12.99 -4.96 -7.21
CA GLU A 154 -13.40 -5.56 -5.96
C GLU A 154 -12.31 -6.54 -5.48
N TRP A 155 -12.28 -6.79 -4.18
CA TRP A 155 -11.53 -7.91 -3.65
C TRP A 155 -12.39 -9.18 -3.76
N TYR A 156 -11.83 -10.22 -4.36
CA TYR A 156 -12.43 -11.55 -4.36
C TYR A 156 -11.62 -12.48 -3.48
N GLN A 157 -12.30 -13.26 -2.64
CA GLN A 157 -11.75 -14.50 -2.12
C GLN A 157 -11.72 -15.51 -3.27
N VAL A 158 -10.55 -16.06 -3.55
CA VAL A 158 -10.31 -16.95 -4.68
C VAL A 158 -9.64 -18.24 -4.22
N LEU A 159 -9.90 -19.31 -4.97
CA LEU A 159 -9.29 -20.63 -4.84
C LEU A 159 -8.62 -20.98 -6.16
N THR A 160 -7.38 -21.44 -6.14
CA THR A 160 -6.65 -21.99 -7.30
C THR A 160 -6.97 -23.48 -7.44
N GLU A 161 -6.66 -24.06 -8.61
CA GLU A 161 -6.87 -25.49 -8.85
C GLU A 161 -6.07 -26.38 -7.88
N ASP A 162 -4.84 -25.96 -7.54
CA ASP A 162 -3.94 -26.63 -6.60
C ASP A 162 -4.36 -26.49 -5.12
N GLY A 163 -5.39 -25.70 -4.83
CA GLY A 163 -5.96 -25.55 -3.50
C GLY A 163 -5.44 -24.36 -2.69
N SER A 164 -4.63 -23.49 -3.27
CA SER A 164 -4.24 -22.22 -2.66
C SER A 164 -5.44 -21.28 -2.59
N GLU A 165 -5.68 -20.71 -1.41
CA GLU A 165 -6.82 -19.83 -1.15
C GLU A 165 -6.36 -18.49 -0.57
N GLY A 166 -7.01 -17.40 -0.97
CA GLY A 166 -6.77 -16.07 -0.41
C GLY A 166 -7.53 -14.99 -1.16
N TYR A 167 -7.03 -13.76 -1.13
CA TYR A 167 -7.70 -12.58 -1.69
C TYR A 167 -6.95 -12.01 -2.89
N CYS A 168 -7.65 -11.75 -3.99
CA CYS A 168 -7.11 -11.16 -5.20
C CYS A 168 -7.97 -9.96 -5.64
N PHE A 169 -7.32 -8.86 -6.05
CA PHE A 169 -8.03 -7.67 -6.52
C PHE A 169 -8.39 -7.82 -7.99
N SER A 170 -9.64 -7.50 -8.35
CA SER A 170 -10.23 -7.88 -9.63
C SER A 170 -9.72 -7.11 -10.86
N TYR A 171 -8.86 -6.11 -10.68
CA TYR A 171 -8.44 -5.20 -11.75
C TYR A 171 -7.79 -5.91 -12.95
N ARG A 172 -7.12 -7.05 -12.71
CA ARG A 172 -6.48 -7.89 -13.75
C ARG A 172 -7.14 -9.24 -13.91
N LEU A 173 -8.39 -9.37 -13.43
CA LEU A 173 -9.18 -10.58 -13.58
C LEU A 173 -10.24 -10.39 -14.65
N LYS A 174 -10.35 -11.36 -15.54
CA LYS A 174 -11.46 -11.48 -16.48
C LYS A 174 -12.44 -12.50 -15.95
N LEU A 175 -13.55 -12.01 -15.39
CA LEU A 175 -14.62 -12.85 -14.85
C LEU A 175 -15.38 -13.57 -15.96
N PHE A 176 -15.72 -14.84 -15.73
CA PHE A 176 -16.57 -15.63 -16.61
C PHE A 176 -17.37 -16.68 -15.83
N GLU A 177 -18.45 -17.16 -16.44
CA GLU A 177 -19.33 -18.19 -15.87
C GLU A 177 -18.98 -19.58 -16.44
N HIS A 178 -18.93 -20.61 -15.59
CA HIS A 178 -18.69 -22.01 -15.98
C HIS A 178 -19.74 -22.95 -15.39
N SER A 179 -20.19 -23.93 -16.17
CA SER A 179 -21.30 -24.83 -15.80
C SER A 179 -20.88 -26.31 -15.71
N GLY A 180 -19.58 -26.61 -15.63
CA GLY A 180 -19.03 -27.97 -15.59
C GLY A 180 -18.37 -28.40 -16.91
N GLY A 181 -17.56 -29.46 -16.85
CA GLY A 181 -16.72 -29.89 -17.98
C GLY A 181 -15.35 -29.20 -18.00
N THR A 182 -14.56 -29.50 -19.03
CA THR A 182 -13.17 -29.04 -19.14
C THR A 182 -13.05 -27.52 -19.15
N LEU A 183 -12.30 -27.00 -18.18
CA LEU A 183 -11.83 -25.61 -18.22
C LEU A 183 -10.70 -25.55 -19.24
N ALA A 184 -10.81 -24.67 -20.24
CA ALA A 184 -9.72 -24.42 -21.17
C ALA A 184 -8.60 -23.61 -20.48
N ALA A 185 -7.98 -24.19 -19.45
CA ALA A 185 -6.71 -23.71 -18.92
C ALA A 185 -5.60 -24.12 -19.90
N LEU A 186 -4.58 -23.27 -20.05
CA LEU A 186 -3.32 -23.73 -20.64
C LEU A 186 -2.80 -24.94 -19.85
N PRO A 187 -2.14 -25.92 -20.51
CA PRO A 187 -1.58 -27.05 -19.79
C PRO A 187 -0.68 -26.56 -18.65
N ALA A 188 -0.91 -27.08 -17.45
CA ALA A 188 -0.03 -26.85 -16.32
C ALA A 188 1.40 -27.21 -16.75
N ILE A 189 2.30 -26.23 -16.71
CA ILE A 189 3.73 -26.50 -16.88
C ILE A 189 4.13 -27.41 -15.71
N PRO A 190 4.84 -28.53 -15.94
CA PRO A 190 5.27 -29.45 -14.89
C PRO A 190 5.86 -28.69 -13.70
N ALA A 191 5.64 -29.18 -12.47
CA ALA A 191 6.13 -28.54 -11.25
C ALA A 191 7.65 -28.25 -11.26
N ASP A 192 8.42 -28.97 -12.08
CA ASP A 192 9.86 -28.76 -12.28
C ASP A 192 10.22 -27.46 -13.05
N ASP A 193 9.24 -26.82 -13.70
CA ASP A 193 9.37 -25.55 -14.42
C ASP A 193 8.64 -24.41 -13.69
N GLU A 194 8.20 -24.60 -12.44
CA GLU A 194 7.77 -23.47 -11.61
C GLU A 194 8.93 -22.47 -11.52
N PRO A 195 8.74 -21.20 -11.93
CA PRO A 195 9.79 -20.22 -11.75
C PRO A 195 10.11 -20.17 -10.26
N ALA A 196 11.36 -20.50 -9.92
CA ALA A 196 11.83 -20.48 -8.55
C ALA A 196 11.38 -19.18 -7.89
N VAL A 197 10.76 -19.31 -6.70
CA VAL A 197 10.35 -18.16 -5.89
C VAL A 197 11.53 -17.19 -5.82
N ASP A 198 11.34 -15.97 -6.30
CA ASP A 198 12.36 -14.93 -6.30
C ASP A 198 12.16 -14.07 -5.04
N PRO A 199 12.83 -14.40 -3.91
CA PRO A 199 12.61 -13.72 -2.65
C PRO A 199 13.00 -12.24 -2.70
N ASP A 200 13.96 -11.89 -3.57
CA ASP A 200 14.40 -10.50 -3.73
C ASP A 200 13.35 -9.68 -4.50
N LEU A 201 12.71 -10.27 -5.51
CA LEU A 201 11.58 -9.64 -6.21
C LEU A 201 10.39 -9.47 -5.26
N ASP A 202 10.10 -10.47 -4.44
CA ASP A 202 8.98 -10.43 -3.49
C ASP A 202 9.16 -9.36 -2.41
N MET A 203 10.38 -9.28 -1.86
CA MET A 203 10.76 -8.20 -0.97
C MET A 203 10.67 -6.84 -1.68
N LEU A 204 11.08 -6.74 -2.94
CA LEU A 204 11.03 -5.49 -3.69
C LEU A 204 9.59 -5.02 -3.88
N LEU A 205 8.70 -5.91 -4.30
CA LEU A 205 7.31 -5.60 -4.62
C LEU A 205 6.45 -5.32 -3.37
N SER A 206 6.90 -5.75 -2.19
CA SER A 206 6.24 -5.44 -0.90
C SER A 206 6.65 -4.08 -0.30
N LYS A 207 7.58 -3.35 -0.93
CA LYS A 207 8.10 -2.06 -0.43
C LYS A 207 7.53 -0.86 -1.17
N VAL A 208 7.46 0.26 -0.45
CA VAL A 208 7.20 1.57 -1.04
C VAL A 208 8.53 2.21 -1.45
N TRP A 209 8.67 2.54 -2.73
CA TRP A 209 9.89 3.10 -3.30
C TRP A 209 9.80 4.62 -3.46
N SER A 210 10.35 5.35 -2.49
CA SER A 210 10.37 6.81 -2.45
C SER A 210 11.59 7.39 -3.18
N PRO A 211 11.61 8.67 -3.59
CA PRO A 211 12.77 9.30 -4.19
C PRO A 211 14.01 9.20 -3.30
N GLU A 212 15.19 8.95 -3.88
CA GLU A 212 16.44 8.83 -3.13
C GLU A 212 16.80 10.10 -2.32
N SER A 213 16.37 11.28 -2.77
CA SER A 213 16.51 12.54 -2.02
C SER A 213 15.86 12.49 -0.63
N TYR A 214 14.83 11.66 -0.41
CA TYR A 214 14.19 11.54 0.89
C TYR A 214 15.11 10.89 1.92
N ALA A 215 15.95 9.92 1.51
CA ALA A 215 16.92 9.32 2.42
C ALA A 215 17.94 10.36 2.91
N ALA A 216 18.37 11.28 2.04
CA ALA A 216 19.25 12.37 2.44
C ALA A 216 18.59 13.29 3.49
N MET A 217 17.32 13.65 3.30
CA MET A 217 16.56 14.45 4.27
C MET A 217 16.39 13.73 5.62
N VAL A 218 16.04 12.44 5.59
CA VAL A 218 15.87 11.61 6.80
C VAL A 218 17.17 11.45 7.56
N ASN A 219 18.26 11.06 6.87
CA ASN A 219 19.57 10.86 7.49
C ASN A 219 20.12 12.13 8.13
N ASN A 220 19.87 13.29 7.51
CA ASN A 220 20.31 14.58 8.02
C ASN A 220 19.33 15.20 9.04
N GLN A 221 18.18 14.56 9.30
CA GLN A 221 17.08 15.09 10.13
C GLN A 221 16.64 16.50 9.70
N ARG A 222 16.60 16.74 8.39
CA ARG A 222 16.28 18.02 7.76
C ARG A 222 15.23 17.82 6.69
N LEU A 223 14.00 17.67 7.14
CA LEU A 223 12.85 17.44 6.27
C LEU A 223 12.36 18.78 5.71
N ASP A 224 12.50 18.95 4.40
CA ASP A 224 11.81 20.01 3.68
C ASP A 224 10.46 19.50 3.17
N LEU A 225 9.37 19.95 3.79
CA LEU A 225 8.02 19.60 3.37
C LEU A 225 7.66 20.12 1.97
N GLY A 226 8.41 21.10 1.42
CA GLY A 226 8.25 21.53 0.04
C GLY A 226 8.81 20.53 -0.98
N GLU A 227 9.81 19.74 -0.57
CA GLU A 227 10.44 18.69 -1.36
C GLU A 227 10.04 17.28 -0.90
N LEU A 228 8.99 17.17 -0.07
CA LEU A 228 8.47 15.91 0.43
C LEU A 228 6.99 15.79 0.07
N SER A 229 6.68 14.81 -0.77
CA SER A 229 5.30 14.46 -1.15
C SER A 229 5.03 12.98 -0.94
N ARG A 230 3.82 12.69 -0.47
CA ARG A 230 3.28 11.32 -0.32
C ARG A 230 3.07 10.63 -1.67
N ARG A 231 2.93 11.42 -2.74
CA ARG A 231 2.62 10.91 -4.09
C ARG A 231 3.88 10.53 -4.84
N TRP A 232 5.01 11.19 -4.59
CA TRP A 232 6.23 10.93 -5.37
C TRP A 232 6.82 9.58 -5.00
N ARG A 233 6.83 8.66 -5.96
CA ARG A 233 7.28 7.27 -5.79
C ARG A 233 7.49 6.59 -7.13
N PHE A 234 8.16 5.44 -7.08
CA PHE A 234 8.05 4.42 -8.10
C PHE A 234 7.05 3.35 -7.65
N ASP A 235 6.12 3.02 -8.54
CA ASP A 235 5.17 1.93 -8.37
C ASP A 235 5.47 0.86 -9.42
N PRO A 236 5.86 -0.37 -9.04
CA PRO A 236 6.08 -1.45 -9.99
C PRO A 236 4.79 -1.94 -10.66
N GLY A 237 3.61 -1.55 -10.19
CA GLY A 237 2.35 -1.91 -10.85
C GLY A 237 1.99 -3.39 -10.77
N GLN A 238 2.37 -4.09 -9.69
CA GLN A 238 2.10 -5.53 -9.55
C GLN A 238 0.61 -5.90 -9.62
N ASP A 239 -0.28 -4.99 -9.19
CA ASP A 239 -1.74 -5.20 -9.21
C ASP A 239 -2.40 -4.61 -10.46
N THR A 240 -1.68 -3.76 -11.20
CA THR A 240 -2.22 -2.98 -12.33
C THR A 240 -1.72 -3.45 -13.69
N GLY A 241 -0.55 -4.08 -13.74
CA GLY A 241 0.22 -4.25 -14.97
C GLY A 241 0.69 -2.91 -15.54
N ILE A 242 0.74 -1.86 -14.72
CA ILE A 242 1.15 -0.50 -15.11
C ILE A 242 2.14 0.02 -14.08
N ALA A 243 3.43 -0.04 -14.43
CA ALA A 243 4.46 0.59 -13.63
C ALA A 243 4.40 2.11 -13.80
N HIS A 244 4.61 2.87 -12.72
CA HIS A 244 4.45 4.32 -12.71
C HIS A 244 5.61 4.98 -11.97
N ILE A 245 6.29 5.89 -12.66
CA ILE A 245 7.25 6.82 -12.09
C ILE A 245 6.56 8.17 -11.92
N TYR A 246 6.34 8.58 -10.68
CA TYR A 246 5.74 9.87 -10.36
C TYR A 246 6.68 10.69 -9.47
N LEU A 247 7.18 11.81 -9.98
CA LEU A 247 8.16 12.70 -9.35
C LEU A 247 7.85 14.17 -9.68
N PRO A 248 8.48 15.16 -9.02
CA PRO A 248 8.35 16.57 -9.42
C PRO A 248 8.73 16.76 -10.88
N GLY A 249 7.79 17.22 -11.72
CA GLY A 249 8.02 17.47 -13.13
C GLY A 249 8.19 16.21 -14.01
N LEU A 250 7.93 15.01 -13.48
CA LEU A 250 8.01 13.76 -14.23
C LEU A 250 6.85 12.82 -13.86
N ASP A 251 6.06 12.46 -14.87
CA ASP A 251 4.97 11.51 -14.79
C ASP A 251 5.08 10.55 -15.98
N LYS A 252 5.40 9.26 -15.70
CA LYS A 252 5.60 8.23 -16.71
C LYS A 252 4.97 6.91 -16.32
N THR A 253 4.13 6.38 -17.19
CA THR A 253 3.48 5.08 -17.04
C THR A 253 3.97 4.08 -18.09
N PHE A 254 4.01 2.80 -17.70
CA PHE A 254 4.53 1.71 -18.50
C PHE A 254 3.64 0.48 -18.32
N ALA A 255 2.81 0.16 -19.31
CA ALA A 255 2.05 -1.08 -19.30
C ALA A 255 3.00 -2.28 -19.48
N HIS A 256 2.76 -3.36 -18.75
CA HIS A 256 3.51 -4.60 -18.83
C HIS A 256 2.63 -5.81 -18.52
N ASN A 257 3.07 -6.98 -19.01
CA ASN A 257 2.36 -8.24 -18.78
C ASN A 257 2.92 -9.05 -17.61
N GLY A 258 4.13 -8.73 -17.16
CA GLY A 258 4.82 -9.46 -16.10
C GLY A 258 6.17 -8.84 -15.78
N ILE A 259 6.79 -9.32 -14.71
CA ILE A 259 8.13 -8.90 -14.25
C ILE A 259 8.99 -10.15 -14.15
N HIS A 260 10.08 -10.18 -14.93
CA HIS A 260 10.95 -11.34 -15.08
C HIS A 260 12.40 -10.99 -14.74
N ALA A 261 13.12 -11.96 -14.19
CA ALA A 261 14.55 -11.81 -13.95
C ALA A 261 15.31 -11.53 -15.27
N ASP A 262 16.24 -10.59 -15.19
CA ASP A 262 17.13 -10.13 -16.28
C ASP A 262 18.58 -10.03 -15.74
N GLY A 263 18.95 -10.97 -14.87
CA GLY A 263 20.24 -11.04 -14.18
C GLY A 263 20.13 -10.96 -12.66
N THR A 264 21.27 -10.91 -11.97
CA THR A 264 21.31 -10.85 -10.50
C THR A 264 20.61 -9.59 -10.00
N ARG A 265 19.55 -9.76 -9.21
CA ARG A 265 18.77 -8.66 -8.61
C ARG A 265 18.35 -7.60 -9.63
N THR A 266 18.05 -8.05 -10.84
CA THR A 266 17.71 -7.22 -11.99
C THR A 266 16.50 -7.82 -12.65
N TRP A 267 15.50 -7.01 -12.96
CA TRP A 267 14.25 -7.45 -13.56
C TRP A 267 13.86 -6.54 -14.72
N ARG A 268 13.27 -7.17 -15.74
CA ARG A 268 12.67 -6.49 -16.89
C ARG A 268 11.14 -6.61 -16.82
N PHE A 269 10.47 -5.57 -17.29
CA PHE A 269 9.02 -5.56 -17.39
C PHE A 269 8.62 -6.01 -18.80
N GLU A 270 7.94 -7.14 -18.91
CA GLU A 270 7.58 -7.72 -20.19
C GLU A 270 6.61 -6.85 -20.98
N GLY A 271 6.89 -6.63 -22.26
CA GLY A 271 6.10 -5.73 -23.10
C GLY A 271 6.42 -4.25 -22.91
N SER A 272 7.42 -3.92 -22.07
CA SER A 272 7.84 -2.55 -21.79
C SER A 272 9.36 -2.36 -21.90
N ASN A 273 9.78 -1.09 -21.96
CA ASN A 273 11.19 -0.68 -22.00
C ASN A 273 11.68 -0.16 -20.64
N ILE A 274 11.11 -0.68 -19.54
CA ILE A 274 11.54 -0.37 -18.18
C ILE A 274 12.23 -1.57 -17.54
N ARG A 275 13.32 -1.30 -16.81
CA ARG A 275 14.06 -2.27 -16.02
C ARG A 275 14.28 -1.74 -14.63
N MET A 276 14.42 -2.64 -13.68
CA MET A 276 14.79 -2.28 -12.33
C MET A 276 15.91 -3.16 -11.80
N LYS A 277 16.78 -2.57 -10.99
CA LYS A 277 17.92 -3.25 -10.37
C LYS A 277 18.02 -2.88 -8.91
N LEU A 278 17.91 -3.87 -8.05
CA LEU A 278 18.03 -3.71 -6.61
C LEU A 278 19.52 -3.63 -6.24
N ARG A 279 19.97 -2.44 -5.85
CA ARG A 279 21.38 -2.14 -5.49
C ARG A 279 21.71 -2.60 -4.06
N SER A 280 20.73 -2.51 -3.17
CA SER A 280 20.71 -3.04 -1.80
C SER A 280 19.26 -3.28 -1.42
N ASP A 281 18.98 -3.86 -0.26
CA ASP A 281 17.60 -4.12 0.17
C ASP A 281 16.78 -2.83 0.35
N ALA A 282 17.42 -1.66 0.41
CA ALA A 282 16.77 -0.37 0.58
C ALA A 282 16.99 0.59 -0.59
N MET A 283 17.67 0.18 -1.67
CA MET A 283 17.99 1.06 -2.80
C MET A 283 17.71 0.40 -4.15
N LEU A 284 16.84 1.02 -4.94
CA LEU A 284 16.38 0.55 -6.24
C LEU A 284 16.80 1.53 -7.34
N ALA A 285 17.41 1.01 -8.39
CA ALA A 285 17.64 1.76 -9.62
C ALA A 285 16.58 1.39 -10.65
N VAL A 286 15.88 2.38 -11.21
CA VAL A 286 14.86 2.20 -12.25
C VAL A 286 15.37 2.84 -13.54
N GLN A 287 15.38 2.07 -14.62
CA GLN A 287 15.92 2.45 -15.92
C GLN A 287 14.82 2.46 -16.98
N PHE A 288 14.72 3.54 -17.75
CA PHE A 288 13.74 3.70 -18.82
C PHE A 288 14.25 4.67 -19.89
N PRO A 289 13.83 4.54 -21.16
CA PRO A 289 14.13 5.52 -22.20
C PRO A 289 13.32 6.81 -21.98
N ASP A 290 13.97 7.96 -22.12
CA ASP A 290 13.26 9.23 -22.16
C ASP A 290 12.66 9.51 -23.55
N ASN A 291 12.05 10.69 -23.71
CA ASN A 291 11.42 11.10 -24.97
C ASN A 291 12.40 11.17 -26.16
N SER A 292 13.71 11.22 -25.89
CA SER A 292 14.76 11.22 -26.92
C SER A 292 15.32 9.82 -27.22
N GLY A 293 14.85 8.80 -26.51
CA GLY A 293 15.36 7.43 -26.59
C GLY A 293 16.61 7.17 -25.74
N VAL A 294 17.12 8.18 -25.02
CA VAL A 294 18.26 8.01 -24.11
C VAL A 294 17.79 7.33 -22.84
N THR A 295 18.51 6.29 -22.42
CA THR A 295 18.22 5.59 -21.16
C THR A 295 18.54 6.50 -19.98
N ARG A 296 17.52 6.82 -19.17
CA ARG A 296 17.66 7.45 -17.87
C ARG A 296 17.68 6.40 -16.78
N THR A 297 18.39 6.69 -15.70
CA THR A 297 18.35 5.91 -14.46
C THR A 297 17.92 6.84 -13.33
N LEU A 298 16.87 6.47 -12.60
CA LEU A 298 16.44 7.12 -11.38
C LEU A 298 16.68 6.20 -10.19
N LEU A 299 16.92 6.80 -9.03
CA LEU A 299 17.18 6.09 -7.79
C LEU A 299 16.01 6.29 -6.83
N PHE A 300 15.58 5.18 -6.25
CA PHE A 300 14.53 5.12 -5.24
C PHE A 300 15.02 4.37 -4.01
N VAL A 301 14.40 4.66 -2.88
CA VAL A 301 14.75 4.12 -1.58
C VAL A 301 13.51 3.65 -0.83
N SER A 302 13.67 2.57 -0.06
CA SER A 302 12.69 2.16 0.94
C SER A 302 13.06 2.82 2.25
N LEU A 303 12.16 3.63 2.81
CA LEU A 303 12.39 4.33 4.06
C LEU A 303 11.99 3.46 5.27
N PRO A 304 12.70 3.55 6.41
CA PRO A 304 12.32 2.85 7.63
C PRO A 304 11.07 3.45 8.31
N THR A 305 10.74 4.70 7.98
CA THR A 305 9.57 5.43 8.47
C THR A 305 8.77 5.89 7.28
N SER A 306 7.44 5.76 7.33
CA SER A 306 6.57 6.15 6.22
C SER A 306 6.68 7.65 5.94
N VAL A 307 6.48 8.05 4.68
CA VAL A 307 6.48 9.48 4.30
C VAL A 307 5.39 10.25 5.05
N ASP A 308 4.25 9.60 5.34
CA ASP A 308 3.16 10.19 6.11
C ASP A 308 3.59 10.52 7.54
N ASP A 309 4.26 9.58 8.21
CA ASP A 309 4.77 9.77 9.56
C ASP A 309 5.88 10.83 9.59
N LEU A 310 6.75 10.86 8.58
CA LEU A 310 7.79 11.90 8.46
C LEU A 310 7.17 13.30 8.32
N ILE A 311 6.13 13.45 7.48
CA ILE A 311 5.39 14.71 7.34
C ILE A 311 4.73 15.09 8.67
N LEU A 312 4.11 14.14 9.37
CA LEU A 312 3.43 14.39 10.64
C LEU A 312 4.41 14.81 11.74
N GLN A 313 5.54 14.11 11.87
CA GLN A 313 6.59 14.43 12.83
C GLN A 313 7.19 15.81 12.58
N GLU A 314 7.52 16.12 11.32
CA GLU A 314 8.07 17.42 10.95
C GLU A 314 7.06 18.55 11.15
N THR A 315 5.79 18.34 10.81
CA THR A 315 4.72 19.32 11.07
C THR A 315 4.60 19.60 12.58
N SER A 316 4.58 18.55 13.40
CA SER A 316 4.53 18.66 14.86
C SER A 316 5.75 19.39 15.44
N ARG A 317 6.95 19.16 14.87
CA ARG A 317 8.19 19.87 15.24
C ARG A 317 8.06 21.36 14.94
N ARG A 318 7.60 21.72 13.73
CA ARG A 318 7.40 23.12 13.31
C ARG A 318 6.41 23.85 14.21
N GLU A 319 5.29 23.21 14.54
CA GLU A 319 4.30 23.76 15.47
C GLU A 319 4.87 23.97 16.87
N SER A 320 5.63 23.01 17.40
CA SER A 320 6.26 23.11 18.72
C SER A 320 7.27 24.25 18.81
N LEU A 321 8.06 24.44 17.75
CA LEU A 321 9.00 25.56 17.67
C LEU A 321 8.26 26.90 17.63
N PHE A 322 7.20 27.03 16.83
CA PHE A 322 6.42 28.26 16.76
C PHE A 322 5.77 28.58 18.11
N ARG A 323 5.20 27.57 18.79
CA ARG A 323 4.62 27.72 20.13
C ARG A 323 5.62 28.25 21.16
N THR A 324 6.90 27.91 21.03
CA THR A 324 7.96 28.41 21.92
C THR A 324 8.17 29.92 21.78
N ILE A 325 8.08 30.45 20.54
CA ILE A 325 8.10 31.90 20.30
C ILE A 325 6.82 32.53 20.84
N TYR A 326 5.65 31.99 20.47
CA TYR A 326 4.35 32.54 20.83
C TYR A 326 4.14 32.61 22.37
N ALA A 327 4.64 31.63 23.12
CA ALA A 327 4.52 31.58 24.57
C ALA A 327 5.30 32.68 25.31
N GLN A 328 6.26 33.35 24.65
CA GLN A 328 6.99 34.49 25.24
C GLN A 328 6.18 35.79 25.20
N GLY A 329 5.03 35.80 24.51
CA GLY A 329 4.18 36.94 24.27
C GLY A 329 3.88 37.06 22.77
N PRO A 330 2.62 37.31 22.36
CA PRO A 330 2.29 37.39 20.94
C PRO A 330 2.81 38.67 20.28
N ALA A 331 3.12 39.72 21.04
CA ALA A 331 3.52 41.04 20.52
C ALA A 331 4.95 41.41 20.97
N PHE A 332 5.74 41.88 20.00
CA PHE A 332 7.10 42.36 20.22
C PHE A 332 7.32 43.72 19.53
N THR A 333 7.99 44.65 20.21
CA THR A 333 8.14 46.04 19.77
C THR A 333 9.61 46.43 19.62
N SER A 334 9.91 47.27 18.64
CA SER A 334 11.24 47.79 18.36
C SER A 334 11.17 49.26 17.99
N ASN A 335 12.04 50.09 18.58
CA ASN A 335 12.10 51.51 18.28
C ASN A 335 12.43 51.79 16.80
N ASN A 336 13.25 50.93 16.18
CA ASN A 336 13.72 51.12 14.80
C ASN A 336 12.91 50.30 13.78
N TYR A 337 12.32 49.19 14.22
CA TYR A 337 11.71 48.20 13.31
C TYR A 337 10.21 47.99 13.56
N GLY A 338 9.60 48.80 14.44
CA GLY A 338 8.17 48.79 14.72
C GLY A 338 7.70 47.57 15.50
N THR A 339 6.46 47.13 15.28
CA THR A 339 5.80 46.12 16.10
C THR A 339 5.42 44.91 15.27
N ILE A 340 5.85 43.72 15.72
CA ILE A 340 5.43 42.43 15.16
C ILE A 340 4.50 41.72 16.15
N VAL A 341 3.37 41.23 15.66
CA VAL A 341 2.40 40.46 16.42
C VAL A 341 2.16 39.13 15.73
N PHE A 342 2.33 38.04 16.45
CA PHE A 342 2.06 36.68 16.00
C PHE A 342 0.65 36.25 16.43
N ALA A 343 -0.04 35.55 15.54
CA ALA A 343 -1.31 34.89 15.81
C ALA A 343 -1.08 33.40 16.10
N ALA A 344 -1.93 32.79 16.92
CA ALA A 344 -1.80 31.39 17.31
C ALA A 344 -1.81 30.39 16.14
N ASN A 345 -2.43 30.78 15.01
CA ASN A 345 -2.50 29.97 13.79
C ASN A 345 -1.27 30.10 12.87
N GLY A 346 -0.19 30.74 13.32
CA GLY A 346 1.01 30.98 12.49
C GLY A 346 0.93 32.21 11.59
N GLY A 347 -0.15 33.00 11.68
CA GLY A 347 -0.21 34.32 11.05
C GLY A 347 0.68 35.34 11.78
N PHE A 348 1.04 36.42 11.10
CA PHE A 348 1.65 37.59 11.74
C PHE A 348 1.15 38.89 11.13
N THR A 349 1.24 39.96 11.91
CA THR A 349 1.18 41.35 11.44
C THR A 349 2.44 42.09 11.85
N TRP A 350 3.01 42.89 10.96
CA TRP A 350 4.17 43.71 11.23
C TRP A 350 3.92 45.14 10.75
N THR A 351 4.04 46.12 11.65
CA THR A 351 3.95 47.56 11.35
C THR A 351 5.29 48.25 11.63
N GLY A 352 5.58 49.37 10.94
CA GLY A 352 6.81 50.14 11.17
C GLY A 352 8.11 49.51 10.62
N PHE A 353 8.01 48.57 9.68
CA PHE A 353 9.16 47.85 9.08
C PHE A 353 9.82 48.59 7.89
N SER A 354 9.52 49.87 7.67
CA SER A 354 9.92 50.61 6.45
C SER A 354 11.43 50.66 6.22
N LEU A 355 12.25 50.60 7.28
CA LEU A 355 13.72 50.56 7.17
C LEU A 355 14.26 49.27 6.54
N LEU A 356 13.43 48.23 6.44
CA LEU A 356 13.81 46.92 5.88
C LEU A 356 13.46 46.80 4.39
N VAL A 357 12.72 47.76 3.84
CA VAL A 357 12.26 47.79 2.46
C VAL A 357 13.26 48.59 1.59
N PRO A 358 13.62 48.14 0.37
CA PRO A 358 13.22 46.89 -0.28
C PRO A 358 14.21 45.72 -0.05
N HIS A 359 15.23 45.91 0.79
CA HIS A 359 16.41 45.04 0.80
C HIS A 359 16.21 43.69 1.52
N ILE A 360 15.42 43.67 2.60
CA ILE A 360 15.09 42.45 3.36
C ILE A 360 13.64 42.05 3.10
N ILE A 361 12.77 43.05 2.98
CA ILE A 361 11.34 42.90 2.69
C ILE A 361 11.07 43.56 1.34
N GLU A 362 10.43 42.85 0.41
CA GLU A 362 10.12 43.40 -0.91
C GLU A 362 9.15 44.60 -0.83
N SER A 363 9.21 45.50 -1.81
CA SER A 363 8.37 46.71 -1.86
C SER A 363 6.88 46.41 -2.01
N SER A 364 6.51 45.22 -2.51
CA SER A 364 5.13 44.74 -2.64
C SER A 364 4.54 44.19 -1.34
N ALA A 365 5.37 43.98 -0.31
CA ALA A 365 4.95 43.34 0.94
C ALA A 365 3.96 44.21 1.71
N ARG A 366 2.87 43.57 2.16
CA ARG A 366 1.89 44.13 3.10
C ARG A 366 2.29 43.78 4.52
N GLY A 367 1.85 44.55 5.51
CA GLY A 367 2.17 44.33 6.93
C GLY A 367 1.53 43.11 7.59
N ASN A 368 1.19 42.06 6.83
CA ASN A 368 0.69 40.79 7.37
C ASN A 368 1.18 39.61 6.53
N GLY A 369 1.08 38.40 7.07
CA GLY A 369 1.55 37.19 6.39
C GLY A 369 1.53 35.94 7.26
N THR A 370 2.32 34.94 6.87
CA THR A 370 2.47 33.66 7.59
C THR A 370 3.92 33.38 7.99
N VAL A 371 4.09 32.81 9.17
CA VAL A 371 5.37 32.30 9.69
C VAL A 371 5.51 30.82 9.32
N SER A 372 6.70 30.43 8.87
CA SER A 372 7.04 29.03 8.58
C SER A 372 8.32 28.65 9.32
N MET A 373 8.27 27.62 10.17
CA MET A 373 9.42 27.10 10.91
C MET A 373 10.22 26.09 10.04
N ASP A 374 10.47 26.46 8.79
CA ASP A 374 11.00 25.59 7.72
C ASP A 374 12.52 25.55 7.62
N LEU A 375 13.25 26.32 8.44
CA LEU A 375 14.70 26.44 8.37
C LEU A 375 15.40 25.67 9.50
N PHE A 376 16.58 25.15 9.17
CA PHE A 376 17.46 24.44 10.10
C PHE A 376 18.76 25.21 10.32
N LEU A 377 19.34 25.10 11.52
CA LEU A 377 20.63 25.68 11.84
C LEU A 377 21.74 24.64 11.68
N ALA A 378 22.86 25.03 11.07
CA ALA A 378 24.09 24.25 11.19
C ALA A 378 24.58 24.22 12.65
N PRO A 379 25.28 23.15 13.10
CA PRO A 379 25.73 23.01 14.49
C PRO A 379 26.53 24.21 15.01
N ALA A 380 27.32 24.86 14.15
CA ALA A 380 28.11 26.04 14.50
C ALA A 380 27.27 27.27 14.93
N LEU A 381 25.99 27.30 14.56
CA LEU A 381 25.06 28.39 14.87
C LEU A 381 24.19 28.10 16.10
N ALA A 382 24.05 26.82 16.49
CA ALA A 382 23.14 26.37 17.54
C ALA A 382 23.47 26.95 18.93
N ASN A 383 24.72 27.33 19.19
CA ASN A 383 25.12 27.98 20.45
C ASN A 383 24.68 29.45 20.56
N ARG A 384 24.25 30.08 19.45
CA ARG A 384 23.93 31.51 19.38
C ARG A 384 22.48 31.81 19.07
N TYR A 385 21.77 30.87 18.44
CA TYR A 385 20.40 31.03 17.99
C TYR A 385 19.59 29.82 18.43
N ASN A 386 18.35 30.05 18.85
CA ASN A 386 17.42 29.01 19.25
C ASN A 386 16.78 28.32 18.03
N GLY A 387 16.72 29.00 16.89
CA GLY A 387 16.16 28.45 15.64
C GLY A 387 16.17 29.46 14.50
N ALA A 388 15.41 29.16 13.46
CA ALA A 388 15.18 30.03 12.32
C ALA A 388 13.78 29.83 11.73
N PHE A 389 13.27 30.85 11.03
CA PHE A 389 11.98 30.80 10.35
C PHE A 389 11.95 31.71 9.13
N SER A 390 10.94 31.50 8.30
CA SER A 390 10.62 32.31 7.13
C SER A 390 9.33 33.11 7.38
N LEU A 391 9.31 34.38 6.97
CA LEU A 391 8.12 35.23 6.91
C LEU A 391 7.71 35.39 5.45
N ARG A 392 6.53 34.87 5.12
CA ARG A 392 5.90 35.11 3.82
C ARG A 392 4.87 36.22 3.98
N PHE A 393 5.19 37.40 3.47
CA PHE A 393 4.30 38.55 3.50
C PHE A 393 3.18 38.39 2.46
N ALA A 394 1.98 38.88 2.78
CA ALA A 394 0.94 39.08 1.79
C ALA A 394 1.37 40.16 0.79
N GLY A 395 0.96 40.05 -0.47
CA GLY A 395 1.47 40.90 -1.56
C GLY A 395 2.49 40.20 -2.46
N GLY A 396 2.94 39.00 -2.08
CA GLY A 396 3.85 38.18 -2.88
C GLY A 396 5.32 38.41 -2.53
N GLY A 397 6.21 37.82 -3.32
CA GLY A 397 7.65 37.95 -3.15
C GLY A 397 8.34 36.77 -2.45
N SER A 398 9.66 36.86 -2.40
CA SER A 398 10.52 35.93 -1.68
C SER A 398 10.32 36.08 -0.17
N PRO A 399 10.28 34.97 0.60
CA PRO A 399 10.13 35.06 2.04
C PRO A 399 11.37 35.70 2.68
N ALA A 400 11.15 36.59 3.65
CA ALA A 400 12.22 37.11 4.48
C ALA A 400 12.59 36.07 5.54
N ARG A 401 13.87 35.73 5.65
CA ARG A 401 14.34 34.62 6.49
C ARG A 401 15.15 35.16 7.65
N PHE A 402 14.93 34.61 8.84
CA PHE A 402 15.61 35.07 10.05
C PHE A 402 16.07 33.89 10.91
N MET A 403 17.30 33.97 11.41
CA MET A 403 17.67 33.26 12.63
C MET A 403 17.16 34.03 13.83
N TYR A 404 16.78 33.34 14.90
CA TYR A 404 16.30 33.98 16.12
C TYR A 404 17.00 33.51 17.38
N ALA A 405 17.13 34.42 18.34
CA ALA A 405 17.45 34.11 19.72
C ALA A 405 16.39 34.75 20.64
N LEU A 406 15.92 33.96 21.60
CA LEU A 406 14.95 34.36 22.62
C LEU A 406 15.67 34.52 23.95
N ASP A 407 15.37 35.60 24.67
CA ASP A 407 15.79 35.79 26.05
C ASP A 407 14.64 36.35 26.90
N SER A 408 14.92 36.71 28.15
CA SER A 408 13.91 37.23 29.06
C SER A 408 13.32 38.58 28.61
N GLN A 409 14.09 39.40 27.90
CA GLN A 409 13.73 40.75 27.46
C GLN A 409 12.97 40.76 26.14
N GLY A 410 13.25 39.80 25.26
CA GLY A 410 12.51 39.66 24.02
C GLY A 410 13.19 38.78 22.98
N PHE A 411 13.23 39.29 21.76
CA PHE A 411 13.45 38.53 20.55
C PHE A 411 14.46 39.23 19.66
N ARG A 412 15.62 38.59 19.48
CA ARG A 412 16.66 39.03 18.55
C ARG A 412 16.51 38.26 17.25
N LEU A 413 16.36 38.98 16.14
CA LEU A 413 16.36 38.44 14.80
C LEU A 413 17.64 38.81 14.06
N GLU A 414 18.12 37.89 13.24
CA GLU A 414 19.21 38.15 12.29
C GLU A 414 18.77 37.73 10.90
N PHE A 415 18.84 38.65 9.94
CA PHE A 415 18.47 38.38 8.56
C PHE A 415 19.40 37.35 7.92
N VAL A 416 18.81 36.45 7.15
CA VAL A 416 19.48 35.35 6.46
C VAL A 416 19.40 35.60 4.95
N PRO A 417 20.51 36.01 4.30
CA PRO A 417 20.54 36.11 2.84
C PRO A 417 20.58 34.71 2.22
N GLU A 418 20.15 34.61 0.96
CA GLU A 418 20.14 33.35 0.21
C GLU A 418 21.54 32.70 0.12
N SER A 419 22.61 33.50 0.04
CA SER A 419 24.00 33.04 0.03
C SER A 419 24.49 32.36 1.32
N SER A 420 23.66 32.38 2.38
CA SER A 420 23.89 31.68 3.66
C SER A 420 23.16 30.34 3.74
N LEU A 421 22.30 30.02 2.77
CA LEU A 421 21.52 28.79 2.72
C LEU A 421 22.24 27.69 1.95
N ASP A 422 22.05 26.47 2.42
CA ASP A 422 22.29 25.21 1.73
C ASP A 422 20.99 24.40 1.83
N GLY A 423 20.16 24.48 0.79
CA GLY A 423 18.74 24.09 0.84
C GLY A 423 18.00 24.84 1.95
N VAL A 424 17.38 24.08 2.85
CA VAL A 424 16.69 24.61 4.06
C VAL A 424 17.61 24.85 5.26
N THR A 425 18.91 24.62 5.12
CA THR A 425 19.87 24.81 6.21
C THR A 425 20.60 26.14 6.11
N ILE A 426 20.65 26.88 7.21
CA ILE A 426 21.52 28.04 7.37
C ILE A 426 22.91 27.53 7.76
N SER A 427 23.87 27.63 6.84
CA SER A 427 25.23 27.12 7.01
C SER A 427 26.13 28.12 7.75
N ARG A 428 25.89 29.42 7.56
CA ARG A 428 26.71 30.51 8.10
C ARG A 428 25.93 31.82 8.26
N ARG A 429 26.44 32.71 9.11
CA ARG A 429 25.98 34.11 9.19
C ARG A 429 26.33 34.88 7.91
N ALA A 430 25.64 35.98 7.67
CA ALA A 430 26.02 36.92 6.63
C ALA A 430 27.38 37.59 6.96
N ASN A 431 28.14 37.99 5.94
CA ASN A 431 29.40 38.73 6.12
C ASN A 431 29.18 40.07 6.84
N SER A 432 28.03 40.71 6.61
CA SER A 432 27.58 41.92 7.30
C SER A 432 26.18 41.66 7.87
N PRO A 433 26.08 41.13 9.11
CA PRO A 433 24.80 40.76 9.71
C PRO A 433 23.88 41.96 9.95
N THR A 434 22.65 41.88 9.48
CA THR A 434 21.58 42.80 9.89
C THR A 434 20.82 42.19 11.06
N VAL A 435 20.92 42.83 12.23
CA VAL A 435 20.34 42.35 13.48
C VAL A 435 19.23 43.29 13.93
N LEU A 436 18.08 42.70 14.26
CA LEU A 436 16.89 43.39 14.75
C LEU A 436 16.64 42.95 16.19
N TYR A 437 16.36 43.92 17.06
CA TYR A 437 16.00 43.66 18.44
C TYR A 437 14.56 44.11 18.67
N PHE A 438 13.76 43.19 19.19
CA PHE A 438 12.41 43.46 19.66
C PHE A 438 12.29 43.10 21.14
N PHE A 439 11.58 43.93 21.89
CA PHE A 439 11.28 43.72 23.31
C PHE A 439 9.85 43.22 23.44
N LYS A 440 9.58 42.42 24.47
CA LYS A 440 8.21 41.99 24.79
C LYS A 440 7.35 43.22 25.06
N ASP A 441 6.16 43.26 24.47
CA ASP A 441 5.19 44.27 24.84
C ASP A 441 4.59 43.92 26.22
N VAL A 442 4.88 44.74 27.24
CA VAL A 442 4.43 44.53 28.62
C VAL A 442 2.98 44.98 28.81
N ASN A 443 2.38 45.65 27.81
CA ASN A 443 0.97 46.07 27.83
C ASN A 443 0.25 45.57 26.56
N PRO A 444 -0.19 44.30 26.50
CA PRO A 444 -1.06 43.88 25.43
C PRO A 444 -2.37 44.64 25.57
N ILE A 445 -2.63 45.59 24.67
CA ILE A 445 -3.97 46.16 24.54
C ILE A 445 -4.86 45.02 24.06
N VAL A 446 -5.50 44.33 25.02
CA VAL A 446 -6.62 43.45 24.76
C VAL A 446 -7.74 44.35 24.24
N SER A 447 -7.92 44.41 22.92
CA SER A 447 -9.16 44.93 22.38
C SER A 447 -10.27 43.98 22.80
N PRO A 448 -11.35 44.47 23.43
CA PRO A 448 -12.49 43.62 23.75
C PRO A 448 -13.16 43.23 22.43
N GLU A 449 -13.17 41.93 22.14
CA GLU A 449 -13.95 41.38 21.03
C GLU A 449 -15.44 41.72 21.23
N SER A 450 -16.05 42.17 20.13
CA SER A 450 -17.50 42.26 19.91
C SER A 450 -17.93 41.16 18.96
#